data_AF-A0A1W9SDV4-F1
#
_entry.id   AF-A0A1W9SDV4-F1
#
_cell.length_a   1.000
_cell.length_b   1.000
_cell.length_c   1.000
_cell.angle_alpha   90.00
_cell.angle_beta   90.00
_cell.angle_gamma   90.00
#
_symmetry.space_group_name_H-M   'P 1'
#
loop_
_entity.id
_entity.type
_entity.pdbx_description
1 polymer ?
#
loop_
_entity_poly.entity_id
_entity_poly.type
_entity_poly.pdbx_seq_one_letter_code
_entity_poly.pdbx_strand_id
1 'polypeptide(L)'
;MITYFPVGSEWIFIPTSFAVTDLNWTSAPDSIIYSPLGSNMIDQDFIGIVYGDVTGNWVTESFDGSVGNVEFVVGAPENLENGELLIPIEINLTEDAYSGVVRLDYDESAVSFVSSVNQSEQTGLIAASSENQGEIVLAFASPYSLANQNVKLGLVFENITAEGLTNPVLSLTEMKIDDKYAMPTVVDNYRETQAPVSFELFQNHPNPFNPETTISFRLAEETRVTIEIYNQLGQKVKTLLKQEKNAGKHEVKWNGIDDSGQPVVSGVYIYKMIAGEFVANKKMALVR
;
A
#
# COMPACT_ATOMS: atom_id res chain seq x y z
N MET A 1 40.66 -21.52 -13.76
CA MET A 1 40.84 -20.26 -14.51
C MET A 1 39.71 -20.19 -15.52
N ILE A 2 38.74 -19.31 -15.32
CA ILE A 2 37.70 -19.04 -16.32
C ILE A 2 38.32 -18.04 -17.30
N THR A 3 38.68 -18.50 -18.49
CA THR A 3 39.32 -17.68 -19.53
C THR A 3 38.31 -17.19 -20.58
N TYR A 4 37.04 -17.55 -20.40
CA TYR A 4 35.95 -17.25 -21.31
C TYR A 4 34.63 -17.37 -20.52
N PHE A 5 33.78 -16.35 -20.61
CA PHE A 5 32.38 -16.46 -20.23
C PHE A 5 31.57 -16.55 -21.52
N PRO A 6 30.90 -17.67 -21.81
CA PRO A 6 29.97 -17.73 -22.93
C PRO A 6 28.81 -16.76 -22.66
N VAL A 7 28.77 -15.69 -23.44
CA VAL A 7 27.57 -14.88 -23.60
C VAL A 7 26.60 -15.75 -24.40
N GLY A 8 25.62 -16.34 -23.71
CA GLY A 8 24.51 -17.01 -24.38
C GLY A 8 23.63 -15.96 -25.08
N SER A 9 22.73 -16.39 -25.96
CA SER A 9 21.74 -15.50 -26.61
C SER A 9 20.78 -14.79 -25.64
N GLU A 10 20.88 -15.07 -24.34
CA GLU A 10 19.97 -14.62 -23.27
C GLU A 10 20.69 -13.89 -22.11
N TRP A 11 22.03 -13.87 -22.10
CA TRP A 11 22.82 -13.32 -20.97
C TRP A 11 23.79 -12.26 -21.47
N ILE A 12 23.78 -11.05 -20.88
CA ILE A 12 24.77 -10.01 -21.17
C ILE A 12 25.47 -9.61 -19.86
N PHE A 13 26.79 -9.73 -19.83
CA PHE A 13 27.61 -9.30 -18.70
C PHE A 13 28.28 -7.97 -19.03
N ILE A 14 28.17 -7.01 -18.11
CA ILE A 14 28.76 -5.68 -18.27
C ILE A 14 29.63 -5.33 -17.05
N PRO A 15 30.75 -4.61 -17.24
CA PRO A 15 31.53 -4.10 -16.12
C PRO A 15 30.67 -3.13 -15.31
N THR A 16 30.82 -3.11 -13.99
CA THR A 16 30.14 -2.15 -13.10
C THR A 16 30.44 -0.68 -13.44
N SER A 17 31.55 -0.41 -14.13
CA SER A 17 31.90 0.92 -14.66
C SER A 17 31.13 1.32 -15.93
N PHE A 18 30.37 0.41 -16.55
CA PHE A 18 29.59 0.69 -17.74
C PHE A 18 28.21 1.21 -17.34
N ALA A 19 27.96 2.49 -17.58
CA ALA A 19 26.67 3.11 -17.29
C ALA A 19 25.63 2.66 -18.31
N VAL A 20 24.69 1.81 -17.91
CA VAL A 20 23.54 1.44 -18.75
C VAL A 20 22.50 2.54 -18.68
N THR A 21 22.12 3.05 -19.84
CA THR A 21 21.02 4.02 -20.03
C THR A 21 20.18 3.57 -21.22
N ASP A 22 18.96 4.10 -21.32
CA ASP A 22 18.04 3.79 -22.43
C ASP A 22 18.63 4.12 -23.83
N LEU A 23 19.66 4.98 -23.89
CA LEU A 23 20.26 5.48 -25.13
C LEU A 23 21.49 4.72 -25.62
N ASN A 24 22.23 4.05 -24.74
CA ASN A 24 23.53 3.43 -25.09
C ASN A 24 23.53 1.90 -25.07
N TRP A 25 22.37 1.29 -24.78
CA TRP A 25 22.17 -0.16 -24.76
C TRP A 25 22.40 -0.83 -26.12
N THR A 26 21.97 -0.20 -27.22
CA THR A 26 22.15 -0.72 -28.58
C THR A 26 23.62 -0.85 -29.03
N SER A 27 24.53 -0.26 -28.26
CA SER A 27 25.98 -0.32 -28.45
C SER A 27 26.70 -1.15 -27.37
N ALA A 28 25.97 -1.89 -26.55
CA ALA A 28 26.59 -2.86 -25.65
C ALA A 28 27.31 -3.95 -26.48
N PRO A 29 28.56 -4.30 -26.15
CA PRO A 29 29.33 -5.26 -26.94
C PRO A 29 28.79 -6.70 -26.77
N ASP A 30 28.62 -7.42 -27.89
CA ASP A 30 28.18 -8.83 -27.92
C ASP A 30 29.12 -9.81 -27.20
N SER A 31 30.35 -9.38 -26.94
CA SER A 31 31.31 -10.11 -26.11
C SER A 31 32.33 -9.14 -25.53
N ILE A 32 32.80 -9.44 -24.31
CA ILE A 32 33.93 -8.73 -23.71
C ILE A 32 35.10 -9.69 -23.68
N ILE A 33 36.11 -9.42 -24.51
CA ILE A 33 37.34 -10.20 -24.58
C ILE A 33 38.41 -9.48 -23.77
N TYR A 34 38.89 -10.11 -22.70
CA TYR A 34 40.00 -9.59 -21.92
C TYR A 34 41.31 -10.27 -22.35
N SER A 35 42.40 -9.52 -22.33
CA SER A 35 43.73 -10.11 -22.35
C SER A 35 43.88 -11.06 -21.14
N PRO A 36 44.52 -12.23 -21.29
CA PRO A 36 44.73 -13.14 -20.18
C PRO A 36 45.40 -12.41 -19.01
N LEU A 37 44.68 -12.27 -17.89
CA LEU A 37 45.21 -11.69 -16.66
C LEU A 37 46.24 -12.67 -16.10
N GLY A 38 47.52 -12.32 -16.14
CA GLY A 38 48.61 -13.10 -15.58
C GLY A 38 48.61 -13.19 -14.05
N SER A 39 47.53 -12.79 -13.37
CA SER A 39 47.35 -12.85 -11.93
C SER A 39 45.85 -12.90 -11.58
N ASN A 40 45.49 -13.67 -10.55
CA ASN A 40 44.15 -13.67 -9.97
C ASN A 40 43.77 -12.24 -9.56
N MET A 41 42.64 -11.74 -10.05
CA MET A 41 42.03 -10.51 -9.56
C MET A 41 41.11 -10.90 -8.42
N ILE A 42 41.51 -10.56 -7.20
CA ILE A 42 40.64 -10.58 -6.02
C ILE A 42 39.98 -9.18 -5.99
N ASP A 43 38.68 -9.09 -5.69
CA ASP A 43 37.91 -7.83 -5.58
C ASP A 43 37.50 -7.13 -6.90
N GLN A 44 37.03 -7.88 -7.90
CA GLN A 44 36.24 -7.29 -8.99
C GLN A 44 34.80 -7.82 -8.97
N ASP A 45 33.86 -6.94 -8.63
CA ASP A 45 32.43 -7.22 -8.66
C ASP A 45 31.91 -7.12 -10.10
N PHE A 46 31.16 -8.13 -10.53
CA PHE A 46 30.48 -8.15 -11.82
C PHE A 46 28.97 -8.17 -11.57
N ILE A 47 28.22 -7.46 -12.41
CA ILE A 47 26.75 -7.55 -12.44
C ILE A 47 26.40 -8.35 -13.70
N GLY A 48 25.75 -9.50 -13.50
CA GLY A 48 25.10 -10.24 -14.58
C GLY A 48 23.68 -9.71 -14.76
N ILE A 49 23.31 -9.32 -15.98
CA ILE A 49 21.94 -8.91 -16.31
C ILE A 49 21.42 -9.88 -17.38
N VAL A 50 20.28 -10.51 -17.11
CA VAL A 50 19.55 -11.34 -18.09
C VAL A 50 18.54 -10.47 -18.79
N TYR A 51 18.45 -10.59 -20.12
CA TYR A 51 17.46 -9.87 -20.91
C TYR A 51 16.78 -10.85 -21.88
N GLY A 52 15.48 -11.07 -21.68
CA GLY A 52 14.64 -12.01 -22.45
C GLY A 52 13.24 -12.16 -21.84
N ASP A 53 12.39 -13.00 -22.44
CA ASP A 53 11.11 -13.42 -21.83
C ASP A 53 11.43 -14.16 -20.51
N VAL A 54 11.38 -13.43 -19.40
CA VAL A 54 11.68 -13.88 -18.03
C VAL A 54 10.55 -14.75 -17.44
N THR A 55 9.92 -15.58 -18.27
CA THR A 55 8.99 -16.63 -17.81
C THR A 55 9.70 -17.93 -17.42
N GLY A 56 11.04 -17.96 -17.48
CA GLY A 56 11.85 -19.15 -17.24
C GLY A 56 12.39 -19.26 -15.80
N ASN A 57 11.97 -20.35 -15.14
CA ASN A 57 12.43 -20.89 -13.86
C ASN A 57 13.94 -20.65 -13.60
N TRP A 58 14.28 -19.74 -12.68
CA TRP A 58 15.65 -19.39 -12.27
C TRP A 58 16.38 -20.46 -11.44
N VAL A 59 15.72 -21.59 -11.16
CA VAL A 59 16.30 -22.68 -10.37
C VAL A 59 16.89 -23.74 -11.31
N THR A 60 18.18 -24.05 -11.12
CA THR A 60 18.93 -25.05 -11.92
C THR A 60 18.41 -26.48 -11.79
N GLU A 61 17.46 -26.72 -10.89
CA GLU A 61 16.79 -27.99 -10.68
C GLU A 61 15.27 -27.76 -10.73
N SER A 62 14.57 -28.67 -11.40
CA SER A 62 13.10 -28.73 -11.37
C SER A 62 12.68 -29.07 -9.94
N PHE A 63 12.53 -28.03 -9.13
CA PHE A 63 12.12 -28.15 -7.75
C PHE A 63 10.59 -28.38 -7.72
N ASP A 64 10.19 -29.65 -7.82
CA ASP A 64 8.83 -30.13 -7.52
C ASP A 64 8.54 -30.02 -6.02
N GLY A 65 8.36 -28.78 -5.56
CA GLY A 65 8.06 -28.48 -4.16
C GLY A 65 7.21 -27.23 -4.08
N SER A 66 6.19 -27.28 -3.23
CA SER A 66 5.49 -26.09 -2.75
C SER A 66 6.51 -25.12 -2.17
N VAL A 67 6.36 -23.81 -2.43
CA VAL A 67 7.03 -22.80 -1.60
C VAL A 67 6.53 -23.02 -0.17
N GLY A 68 7.44 -23.11 0.80
CA GLY A 68 7.09 -23.17 2.22
C GLY A 68 6.25 -21.99 2.69
N ASN A 69 6.05 -21.86 4.00
CA ASN A 69 5.26 -20.75 4.53
C ASN A 69 5.96 -19.42 4.22
N VAL A 70 5.26 -18.57 3.46
CA VAL A 70 5.62 -17.19 3.18
C VAL A 70 4.65 -16.28 3.92
N GLU A 71 5.18 -15.32 4.65
CA GLU A 71 4.40 -14.24 5.23
C GLU A 71 4.67 -12.96 4.44
N PHE A 72 3.59 -12.29 4.03
CA PHE A 72 3.67 -11.00 3.36
C PHE A 72 3.00 -9.95 4.24
N VAL A 73 3.78 -8.99 4.71
CA VAL A 73 3.34 -7.98 5.66
C VAL A 73 3.31 -6.63 4.98
N VAL A 74 2.18 -5.94 5.05
CA VAL A 74 2.09 -4.51 4.67
C VAL A 74 2.14 -3.67 5.95
N GLY A 75 3.17 -2.84 6.05
CA GLY A 75 3.42 -1.94 7.16
C GLY A 75 2.55 -0.69 7.15
N ALA A 76 2.58 0.06 8.24
CA ALA A 76 1.88 1.34 8.33
C ALA A 76 2.56 2.39 7.44
N PRO A 77 1.81 3.21 6.70
CA PRO A 77 2.39 4.28 5.91
C PRO A 77 3.12 5.32 6.77
N GLU A 78 4.33 5.70 6.34
CA GLU A 78 5.20 6.67 6.99
C GLU A 78 5.35 7.91 6.09
N ASN A 79 5.19 9.12 6.65
CA ASN A 79 5.44 10.35 5.90
C ASN A 79 6.94 10.64 5.86
N LEU A 80 7.47 10.83 4.66
CA LEU A 80 8.85 11.24 4.43
C LEU A 80 8.99 12.76 4.51
N GLU A 81 10.20 13.25 4.81
CA GLU A 81 10.48 14.69 5.00
C GLU A 81 10.18 15.53 3.74
N ASN A 82 10.28 14.93 2.56
CA ASN A 82 9.99 15.56 1.27
C ASN A 82 8.48 15.60 0.94
N GLY A 83 7.61 15.09 1.82
CA GLY A 83 6.18 15.05 1.63
C GLY A 83 5.68 13.82 0.86
N GLU A 84 6.56 12.86 0.54
CA GLU A 84 6.16 11.55 0.02
C GLU A 84 5.68 10.61 1.13
N LEU A 85 5.04 9.51 0.73
CA LEU A 85 4.55 8.47 1.61
C LEU A 85 5.29 7.18 1.34
N LEU A 86 5.91 6.60 2.36
CA LEU A 86 6.54 5.29 2.32
C LEU A 86 5.59 4.24 2.91
N ILE A 87 5.33 3.16 2.19
CA ILE A 87 4.62 1.98 2.71
C ILE A 87 5.64 0.84 2.84
N PRO A 88 6.02 0.44 4.06
CA PRO A 88 6.91 -0.69 4.28
C PRO A 88 6.27 -2.00 3.87
N ILE A 89 7.06 -2.91 3.32
CA ILE A 89 6.69 -4.28 2.97
C ILE A 89 7.71 -5.22 3.60
N GLU A 90 7.25 -6.19 4.40
CA GLU A 90 8.10 -7.25 4.93
C GLU A 90 7.71 -8.60 4.33
N ILE A 91 8.71 -9.39 3.93
CA ILE A 91 8.52 -10.73 3.38
C ILE A 91 9.34 -11.70 4.23
N ASN A 92 8.64 -12.57 4.98
CA ASN A 92 9.28 -13.60 5.78
C ASN A 92 9.20 -14.94 5.06
N LEU A 93 10.38 -15.51 4.80
CA LEU A 93 10.56 -16.79 4.13
C LEU A 93 11.11 -17.79 5.14
N THR A 94 10.46 -18.95 5.26
CA THR A 94 10.89 -20.01 6.20
C THR A 94 11.84 -21.02 5.57
N GLU A 95 11.83 -21.11 4.24
CA GLU A 95 12.67 -22.00 3.43
C GLU A 95 13.70 -21.21 2.63
N ASP A 96 14.73 -21.91 2.14
CA ASP A 96 15.73 -21.32 1.26
C ASP A 96 15.07 -20.76 0.01
N ALA A 97 15.37 -19.50 -0.26
CA ALA A 97 14.86 -18.73 -1.37
C ALA A 97 15.88 -17.65 -1.74
N TYR A 98 15.96 -17.31 -3.02
CA TYR A 98 16.98 -16.39 -3.53
C TYR A 98 16.37 -15.24 -4.33
N SER A 99 15.16 -15.41 -4.85
CA SER A 99 14.45 -14.37 -5.58
C SER A 99 12.96 -14.39 -5.31
N GLY A 100 12.30 -13.29 -5.66
CA GLY A 100 10.87 -13.23 -5.66
C GLY A 100 10.33 -12.07 -6.48
N VAL A 101 9.06 -12.21 -6.84
CA VAL A 101 8.27 -11.20 -7.53
C VAL A 101 6.95 -11.06 -6.79
N VAL A 102 6.56 -9.82 -6.54
CA VAL A 102 5.30 -9.44 -5.89
C VAL A 102 4.56 -8.51 -6.84
N ARG A 103 3.30 -8.82 -7.14
CA ARG A 103 2.39 -7.96 -7.90
C ARG A 103 1.34 -7.39 -6.97
N LEU A 104 1.18 -6.07 -7.04
CA LEU A 104 0.29 -5.32 -6.17
C LEU A 104 -0.59 -4.41 -7.03
N ASP A 105 -1.90 -4.49 -6.85
CA ASP A 105 -2.82 -3.51 -7.42
C ASP A 105 -2.97 -2.32 -6.50
N TYR A 106 -3.01 -1.12 -7.09
CA TYR A 106 -3.28 0.13 -6.40
C TYR A 106 -4.24 1.07 -7.15
N ASP A 107 -4.93 1.90 -6.39
CA ASP A 107 -5.86 2.93 -6.84
C ASP A 107 -5.10 4.22 -7.14
N GLU A 108 -4.83 4.43 -8.43
CA GLU A 108 -4.18 5.62 -8.98
C GLU A 108 -4.93 6.93 -8.69
N SER A 109 -6.24 6.86 -8.36
CA SER A 109 -6.99 8.06 -8.00
C SER A 109 -6.67 8.58 -6.59
N ALA A 110 -6.09 7.71 -5.75
CA ALA A 110 -5.77 8.00 -4.36
C ALA A 110 -4.28 8.33 -4.13
N VAL A 111 -3.37 7.70 -4.87
CA VAL A 111 -1.92 7.90 -4.75
C VAL A 111 -1.23 7.74 -6.10
N SER A 112 -0.04 8.34 -6.26
CA SER A 112 0.80 8.16 -7.45
C SER A 112 2.11 7.48 -7.05
N PHE A 113 2.46 6.35 -7.68
CA PHE A 113 3.69 5.63 -7.38
C PHE A 113 4.92 6.41 -7.85
N VAL A 114 5.97 6.43 -7.02
CA VAL A 114 7.23 7.13 -7.30
C VAL A 114 8.35 6.12 -7.51
N SER A 115 8.60 5.26 -6.52
CA SER A 115 9.72 4.31 -6.55
C SER A 115 9.56 3.20 -5.51
N SER A 116 10.43 2.19 -5.59
CA SER A 116 10.66 1.26 -4.48
C SER A 116 12.01 1.53 -3.81
N VAL A 117 12.11 1.17 -2.54
CA VAL A 117 13.33 1.26 -1.75
C VAL A 117 13.65 -0.09 -1.13
N ASN A 118 14.93 -0.46 -1.11
CA ASN A 118 15.41 -1.61 -0.35
C ASN A 118 15.80 -1.14 1.05
N GLN A 119 15.12 -1.65 2.08
CA GLN A 119 15.36 -1.33 3.49
C GLN A 119 15.92 -2.53 4.25
N SER A 120 16.29 -3.60 3.55
CA SER A 120 16.88 -4.79 4.14
C SER A 120 18.33 -4.53 4.55
N GLU A 121 18.72 -5.09 5.70
CA GLU A 121 20.11 -5.08 6.15
C GLU A 121 20.96 -6.16 5.45
N GLN A 122 20.33 -7.03 4.64
CA GLN A 122 20.99 -8.14 3.99
C GLN A 122 21.93 -7.66 2.87
N THR A 123 23.20 -8.03 2.98
CA THR A 123 24.21 -7.74 1.95
C THR A 123 23.90 -8.51 0.67
N GLY A 124 23.90 -7.81 -0.48
CA GLY A 124 23.72 -8.42 -1.80
C GLY A 124 22.26 -8.57 -2.24
N LEU A 125 21.28 -8.26 -1.39
CA LEU A 125 19.89 -8.15 -1.82
C LEU A 125 19.74 -6.95 -2.75
N ILE A 126 19.23 -7.19 -3.95
CA ILE A 126 18.79 -6.16 -4.89
C ILE A 126 17.27 -6.22 -5.00
N ALA A 127 16.65 -5.06 -5.19
CA ALA A 127 15.24 -4.95 -5.48
C ALA A 127 15.02 -3.90 -6.58
N ALA A 128 14.00 -4.13 -7.39
CA ALA A 128 13.59 -3.23 -8.45
C ALA A 128 12.08 -3.26 -8.56
N SER A 129 11.51 -2.18 -9.08
CA SER A 129 10.07 -2.08 -9.28
C SER A 129 9.75 -1.46 -10.64
N SER A 130 8.62 -1.87 -11.21
CA SER A 130 7.97 -1.19 -12.31
C SER A 130 6.50 -0.95 -11.99
N GLU A 131 5.92 0.10 -12.54
CA GLU A 131 4.50 0.40 -12.44
C GLU A 131 3.89 0.50 -13.84
N ASN A 132 2.67 -0.01 -13.99
CA ASN A 132 1.87 0.16 -15.20
C ASN A 132 0.37 0.07 -14.90
N GLN A 133 -0.34 1.20 -15.05
CA GLN A 133 -1.80 1.29 -14.97
C GLN A 133 -2.39 0.77 -13.65
N GLY A 134 -1.77 1.13 -12.52
CA GLY A 134 -2.26 0.75 -11.21
C GLY A 134 -1.74 -0.62 -10.75
N GLU A 135 -0.88 -1.28 -11.52
CA GLU A 135 -0.17 -2.49 -11.09
C GLU A 135 1.29 -2.14 -10.79
N ILE A 136 1.75 -2.44 -9.58
CA ILE A 136 3.16 -2.39 -9.19
C ILE A 136 3.71 -3.81 -9.20
N VAL A 137 4.81 -4.02 -9.92
CA VAL A 137 5.60 -5.24 -9.87
C VAL A 137 6.88 -4.94 -9.12
N LEU A 138 7.09 -5.63 -8.00
CA LEU A 138 8.29 -5.55 -7.17
C LEU A 138 9.06 -6.86 -7.30
N ALA A 139 10.28 -6.80 -7.80
CA ALA A 139 11.17 -7.95 -7.91
C ALA A 139 12.36 -7.80 -6.95
N PHE A 140 12.80 -8.89 -6.36
CA PHE A 140 14.00 -8.93 -5.53
C PHE A 140 14.82 -10.19 -5.77
N ALA A 141 16.13 -10.09 -5.58
CA ALA A 141 17.06 -11.21 -5.71
C ALA A 141 18.27 -11.03 -4.80
N SER A 142 18.86 -12.14 -4.34
CA SER A 142 20.05 -12.16 -3.49
C SER A 142 20.94 -13.36 -3.85
N PRO A 143 22.28 -13.19 -3.81
CA PRO A 143 23.21 -14.31 -3.95
C PRO A 143 23.27 -15.21 -2.71
N TYR A 144 22.63 -14.80 -1.60
CA TYR A 144 22.54 -15.53 -0.35
C TYR A 144 21.09 -15.88 -0.04
N SER A 145 20.87 -17.00 0.64
CA SER A 145 19.53 -17.41 1.07
C SER A 145 18.85 -16.31 1.87
N LEU A 146 17.58 -16.08 1.55
CA LEU A 146 16.67 -15.14 2.20
C LEU A 146 15.88 -15.80 3.35
N ALA A 147 16.09 -17.10 3.58
CA ALA A 147 15.43 -17.83 4.66
C ALA A 147 15.71 -17.18 6.01
N ASN A 148 14.64 -16.84 6.72
CA ASN A 148 14.65 -16.22 8.05
C ASN A 148 15.44 -14.90 8.11
N GLN A 149 15.64 -14.21 6.98
CA GLN A 149 16.36 -12.93 6.92
C GLN A 149 15.43 -11.71 7.06
N ASN A 150 14.10 -11.89 6.94
CA ASN A 150 13.10 -10.82 6.85
C ASN A 150 13.47 -9.79 5.75
N VAL A 151 12.96 -10.02 4.54
CA VAL A 151 13.20 -9.12 3.41
C VAL A 151 12.34 -7.87 3.59
N LYS A 152 13.01 -6.73 3.79
CA LYS A 152 12.35 -5.43 4.00
C LYS A 152 12.49 -4.53 2.78
N LEU A 153 11.37 -4.23 2.17
CA LEU A 153 11.25 -3.33 1.02
C LEU A 153 10.27 -2.21 1.36
N GLY A 154 10.21 -1.20 0.52
CA GLY A 154 9.25 -0.11 0.68
C GLY A 154 8.77 0.41 -0.66
N LEU A 155 7.52 0.88 -0.70
CA LEU A 155 6.93 1.57 -1.84
C LEU A 155 6.74 3.04 -1.50
N VAL A 156 7.20 3.92 -2.38
CA VAL A 156 7.12 5.36 -2.22
C VAL A 156 6.05 5.92 -3.15
N PHE A 157 5.18 6.76 -2.61
CA PHE A 157 4.09 7.41 -3.32
C PHE A 157 4.12 8.93 -3.10
N GLU A 158 3.61 9.71 -4.06
CA GLU A 158 3.30 11.12 -3.83
C GLU A 158 2.05 11.26 -2.93
N ASN A 159 2.10 12.18 -1.96
CA ASN A 159 1.00 12.39 -1.01
C ASN A 159 -0.14 13.21 -1.63
N ILE A 160 -1.26 12.55 -1.94
CA ILE A 160 -2.50 13.22 -2.34
C ILE A 160 -3.35 13.48 -1.09
N THR A 161 -3.08 14.61 -0.42
CA THR A 161 -3.91 15.29 0.61
C THR A 161 -4.73 14.41 1.60
N ALA A 162 -4.24 14.36 2.85
CA ALA A 162 -4.86 14.27 4.20
C ALA A 162 -6.28 13.69 4.50
N GLU A 163 -7.14 13.34 3.55
CA GLU A 163 -8.45 12.69 3.81
C GLU A 163 -8.63 11.34 3.08
N GLY A 164 -7.63 10.88 2.32
CA GLY A 164 -7.78 9.78 1.36
C GLY A 164 -7.22 8.39 1.72
N LEU A 165 -6.44 8.22 2.79
CA LEU A 165 -5.87 6.91 3.14
C LEU A 165 -6.68 6.25 4.26
N THR A 166 -7.88 5.77 3.91
CA THR A 166 -8.70 4.92 4.80
C THR A 166 -8.72 3.45 4.39
N ASN A 167 -7.87 3.06 3.44
CA ASN A 167 -7.61 1.68 3.07
C ASN A 167 -6.17 1.62 2.55
N PRO A 168 -5.37 0.57 2.82
CA PRO A 168 -4.19 0.39 2.02
C PRO A 168 -4.73 0.10 0.62
N VAL A 169 -4.45 1.03 -0.26
CA VAL A 169 -4.73 1.00 -1.68
C VAL A 169 -3.82 -0.04 -2.33
N LEU A 170 -3.51 -1.15 -1.67
CA LEU A 170 -2.54 -2.15 -2.10
C LEU A 170 -3.15 -3.54 -1.89
N SER A 171 -3.46 -4.21 -2.99
CA SER A 171 -3.95 -5.58 -2.98
C SER A 171 -2.90 -6.50 -3.57
N LEU A 172 -2.43 -7.47 -2.80
CA LEU A 172 -1.57 -8.52 -3.33
C LEU A 172 -2.35 -9.38 -4.32
N THR A 173 -1.92 -9.37 -5.58
CA THR A 173 -2.54 -10.14 -6.66
C THR A 173 -1.76 -11.40 -6.99
N GLU A 174 -0.43 -11.32 -6.97
CA GLU A 174 0.46 -12.45 -7.25
C GLU A 174 1.72 -12.36 -6.40
N MET A 175 2.19 -13.51 -5.94
CA MET A 175 3.54 -13.64 -5.40
C MET A 175 4.20 -14.87 -5.97
N LYS A 176 5.45 -14.72 -6.41
CA LYS A 176 6.33 -15.81 -6.79
C LYS A 176 7.61 -15.75 -5.98
N ILE A 177 8.06 -16.91 -5.50
CA ILE A 177 9.36 -17.09 -4.86
C ILE A 177 10.11 -18.15 -5.65
N ASP A 178 11.33 -17.83 -6.09
CA ASP A 178 12.11 -18.67 -7.00
C ASP A 178 11.25 -19.21 -8.17
N ASP A 179 10.51 -18.30 -8.82
CA ASP A 179 9.53 -18.54 -9.90
C ASP A 179 8.31 -19.42 -9.60
N LYS A 180 8.15 -19.86 -8.36
CA LYS A 180 6.99 -20.64 -7.95
C LYS A 180 5.95 -19.74 -7.34
N TYR A 181 4.69 -19.96 -7.73
CA TYR A 181 3.55 -19.34 -7.08
C TYR A 181 3.55 -19.63 -5.59
N ALA A 182 3.58 -18.56 -4.79
CA ALA A 182 3.41 -18.61 -3.35
C ALA A 182 1.97 -18.21 -3.00
N MET A 183 1.42 -18.84 -1.97
CA MET A 183 0.17 -18.44 -1.33
C MET A 183 0.52 -17.87 0.04
N PRO A 184 0.97 -16.60 0.10
CA PRO A 184 1.45 -16.05 1.36
C PRO A 184 0.31 -15.88 2.35
N THR A 185 0.63 -16.03 3.64
CA THR A 185 -0.22 -15.49 4.69
C THR A 185 -0.04 -13.97 4.65
N VAL A 186 -1.06 -13.26 4.17
CA VAL A 186 -1.05 -11.80 4.13
C VAL A 186 -1.39 -11.28 5.52
N VAL A 187 -0.43 -10.62 6.15
CA VAL A 187 -0.59 -9.96 7.44
C VAL A 187 -0.66 -8.46 7.20
N ASP A 188 -1.88 -7.95 7.23
CA ASP A 188 -2.14 -6.53 7.09
C ASP A 188 -2.02 -5.84 8.46
N ASN A 189 -0.80 -5.45 8.83
CA ASN A 189 -0.54 -4.72 10.08
C ASN A 189 -1.08 -3.29 10.05
N TYR A 190 -1.47 -2.77 8.87
CA TYR A 190 -2.18 -1.50 8.76
C TYR A 190 -3.61 -1.59 9.32
N ARG A 191 -4.25 -2.78 9.30
CA ARG A 191 -5.58 -2.98 9.91
C ARG A 191 -5.60 -2.84 11.43
N GLU A 192 -4.48 -3.02 12.13
CA GLU A 192 -4.42 -2.87 13.59
C GLU A 192 -4.15 -1.43 14.06
N THR A 193 -3.85 -0.48 13.17
CA THR A 193 -3.40 0.88 13.59
C THR A 193 -4.30 2.04 13.22
N GLN A 194 -5.54 1.79 12.75
CA GLN A 194 -6.59 2.81 12.79
C GLN A 194 -7.75 2.40 13.68
N ALA A 195 -7.48 2.15 14.96
CA ALA A 195 -8.39 2.71 15.96
C ALA A 195 -8.45 4.21 15.65
N PRO A 196 -9.62 4.79 15.35
CA PRO A 196 -9.65 6.19 14.96
C PRO A 196 -9.05 7.03 16.08
N VAL A 197 -8.16 7.95 15.76
CA VAL A 197 -7.43 8.69 16.80
C VAL A 197 -8.25 9.89 17.32
N SER A 198 -9.42 10.14 16.73
CA SER A 198 -10.26 11.29 17.07
C SER A 198 -11.76 11.02 16.93
N PHE A 199 -12.52 11.70 17.78
CA PHE A 199 -13.95 11.91 17.59
C PHE A 199 -14.17 13.03 16.58
N GLU A 200 -15.03 12.81 15.60
CA GLU A 200 -15.32 13.81 14.57
C GLU A 200 -16.77 13.73 14.10
N LEU A 201 -17.39 14.89 13.88
CA LEU A 201 -18.70 15.00 13.25
C LEU A 201 -18.50 15.66 11.88
N PHE A 202 -18.91 15.00 10.80
CA PHE A 202 -18.76 15.52 9.44
C PHE A 202 -19.95 16.37 9.01
N GLN A 203 -19.74 17.17 7.97
CA GLN A 203 -20.84 17.88 7.32
C GLN A 203 -21.79 16.88 6.66
N ASN A 204 -23.09 17.05 6.89
CA ASN A 204 -24.10 16.20 6.27
C ASN A 204 -24.09 16.34 4.74
N HIS A 205 -24.33 15.25 4.03
CA HIS A 205 -24.38 15.21 2.57
C HIS A 205 -25.62 14.45 2.07
N PRO A 206 -26.37 15.01 1.11
CA PRO A 206 -26.23 16.34 0.53
C PRO A 206 -26.57 17.47 1.51
N ASN A 207 -26.13 18.71 1.24
CA ASN A 207 -26.53 19.93 1.95
C ASN A 207 -26.46 21.15 0.99
N PRO A 208 -27.57 21.82 0.65
CA PRO A 208 -28.95 21.56 1.09
C PRO A 208 -29.48 20.19 0.66
N PHE A 209 -30.47 19.64 1.38
CA PHE A 209 -31.01 18.31 1.12
C PHE A 209 -32.53 18.32 0.91
N ASN A 210 -33.03 17.30 0.18
CA ASN A 210 -34.45 17.07 -0.07
C ASN A 210 -34.76 15.58 -0.32
N PRO A 211 -35.62 14.92 0.47
CA PRO A 211 -35.88 15.13 1.88
C PRO A 211 -34.86 14.44 2.80
N GLU A 212 -33.92 13.68 2.24
CA GLU A 212 -32.97 12.84 2.99
C GLU A 212 -31.55 13.38 2.91
N THR A 213 -30.82 13.30 4.03
CA THR A 213 -29.39 13.58 4.13
C THR A 213 -28.72 12.53 5.02
N THR A 214 -27.44 12.28 4.76
CA THR A 214 -26.59 11.42 5.58
C THR A 214 -25.72 12.28 6.48
N ILE A 215 -25.72 11.97 7.77
CA ILE A 215 -24.81 12.53 8.78
C ILE A 215 -23.76 11.47 9.08
N SER A 216 -22.52 11.72 8.68
CA SER A 216 -21.38 10.85 8.97
C SER A 216 -20.64 11.35 10.22
N PHE A 217 -20.10 10.43 11.01
CA PHE A 217 -19.27 10.74 12.17
C PHE A 217 -18.22 9.64 12.41
N ARG A 218 -17.18 9.96 13.18
CA ARG A 218 -16.07 9.06 13.53
C ARG A 218 -15.92 8.99 15.05
N LEU A 219 -15.64 7.81 15.57
CA LEU A 219 -15.44 7.54 17.00
C LEU A 219 -14.05 7.00 17.25
N ALA A 220 -13.34 7.58 18.22
CA ALA A 220 -11.99 7.15 18.54
C ALA A 220 -11.94 5.77 19.22
N GLU A 221 -12.95 5.51 20.04
CA GLU A 221 -13.09 4.28 20.82
C GLU A 221 -14.56 3.88 20.90
N GLU A 222 -14.83 2.70 21.44
CA GLU A 222 -16.21 2.28 21.74
C GLU A 222 -16.84 3.25 22.73
N THR A 223 -17.94 3.90 22.33
CA THR A 223 -18.57 4.93 23.16
C THR A 223 -20.06 5.02 22.86
N ARG A 224 -20.84 5.42 23.86
CA ARG A 224 -22.25 5.74 23.68
C ARG A 224 -22.41 7.07 22.94
N VAL A 225 -23.00 7.01 21.74
CA VAL A 225 -23.23 8.17 20.87
C VAL A 225 -24.68 8.60 20.89
N THR A 226 -24.91 9.90 20.98
CA THR A 226 -26.23 10.53 20.76
C THR A 226 -26.14 11.55 19.63
N ILE A 227 -27.00 11.42 18.61
CA ILE A 227 -27.21 12.41 17.55
C ILE A 227 -28.61 13.02 17.71
N GLU A 228 -28.67 14.33 17.96
CA GLU A 228 -29.92 15.07 18.13
C GLU A 228 -30.03 16.18 17.09
N ILE A 229 -31.25 16.47 16.64
CA ILE A 229 -31.56 17.52 15.68
C ILE A 229 -32.39 18.59 16.37
N TYR A 230 -32.05 19.85 16.10
CA TYR A 230 -32.68 21.04 16.64
C TYR A 230 -33.09 22.00 15.55
N ASN A 231 -34.15 22.76 15.79
CA ASN A 231 -34.54 23.87 14.93
C ASN A 231 -33.74 25.15 15.28
N GLN A 232 -33.94 26.22 14.50
CA GLN A 232 -33.30 27.52 14.72
C GLN A 232 -33.61 28.20 16.07
N LEU A 233 -34.65 27.76 16.78
CA LEU A 233 -35.01 28.23 18.12
C LEU A 233 -34.34 27.40 19.24
N GLY A 234 -33.52 26.41 18.88
CA GLY A 234 -32.89 25.49 19.83
C GLY A 234 -33.84 24.44 20.40
N GLN A 235 -35.04 24.29 19.83
CA GLN A 235 -35.98 23.23 20.24
C GLN A 235 -35.57 21.92 19.59
N LYS A 236 -35.55 20.84 20.38
CA LYS A 236 -35.23 19.50 19.87
C LYS A 236 -36.36 19.02 18.96
N VAL A 237 -35.98 18.61 17.76
CA VAL A 237 -36.85 18.09 16.69
C VAL A 237 -36.84 16.57 16.70
N LYS A 238 -35.65 15.97 16.81
CA LYS A 238 -35.48 14.51 16.71
C LYS A 238 -34.30 14.01 17.51
N THR A 239 -34.44 12.85 18.13
CA THR A 239 -33.29 12.03 18.54
C THR A 239 -33.04 10.98 17.46
N LEU A 240 -32.00 11.17 16.66
CA LEU A 240 -31.75 10.35 15.47
C LEU A 240 -31.00 9.05 15.79
N LEU A 241 -30.10 9.11 16.77
CA LEU A 241 -29.28 7.99 17.22
C LEU A 241 -29.07 8.13 18.73
N LYS A 242 -29.19 7.03 19.48
CA LYS A 242 -28.80 6.97 20.90
C LYS A 242 -28.40 5.55 21.30
N GLN A 243 -27.18 5.14 20.98
CA GLN A 243 -26.69 3.77 21.24
C GLN A 243 -25.17 3.71 21.39
N GLU A 244 -24.67 2.61 21.92
CA GLU A 244 -23.25 2.27 21.91
C GLU A 244 -22.80 1.90 20.49
N LYS A 245 -21.62 2.36 20.11
CA LYS A 245 -21.00 2.14 18.80
C LYS A 245 -19.52 1.89 19.01
N ASN A 246 -18.99 0.90 18.31
CA ASN A 246 -17.56 0.61 18.29
C ASN A 246 -16.78 1.77 17.66
N ALA A 247 -15.48 1.81 17.94
CA ALA A 247 -14.55 2.69 17.23
C ALA A 247 -14.72 2.54 15.71
N GLY A 248 -14.67 3.65 14.96
CA GLY A 248 -14.77 3.63 13.50
C GLY A 248 -15.60 4.78 12.92
N LYS A 249 -15.78 4.75 11.59
CA LYS A 249 -16.68 5.65 10.85
C LYS A 249 -18.10 5.09 10.84
N HIS A 250 -19.07 5.95 11.09
CA HIS A 250 -20.49 5.61 11.17
C HIS A 250 -21.32 6.62 10.41
N GLU A 251 -22.52 6.20 9.98
CA GLU A 251 -23.47 7.05 9.26
C GLU A 251 -24.87 6.88 9.81
N VAL A 252 -25.63 7.97 9.81
CA VAL A 252 -27.05 7.96 10.16
C VAL A 252 -27.81 8.89 9.22
N LYS A 253 -28.97 8.43 8.74
CA LYS A 253 -29.81 9.17 7.80
C LYS A 253 -30.90 9.93 8.50
N TRP A 254 -31.16 11.17 8.08
CA TRP A 254 -32.35 11.91 8.48
C TRP A 254 -33.18 12.28 7.25
N ASN A 255 -34.47 11.98 7.33
CA ASN A 255 -35.45 12.19 6.26
C ASN A 255 -36.36 13.41 6.52
N GLY A 256 -35.96 14.35 7.37
CA GLY A 256 -36.75 15.55 7.66
C GLY A 256 -38.07 15.26 8.41
N ILE A 257 -38.13 14.21 9.21
CA ILE A 257 -39.27 13.87 10.07
C ILE A 257 -38.88 14.12 11.53
N ASP A 258 -39.78 14.64 12.36
CA ASP A 258 -39.59 14.84 13.80
C ASP A 258 -39.80 13.54 14.63
N ASP A 259 -39.75 13.65 15.96
CA ASP A 259 -40.02 12.53 16.88
C ASP A 259 -41.51 12.11 16.91
N SER A 260 -42.44 12.96 16.44
CA SER A 260 -43.88 12.66 16.34
C SER A 260 -44.27 11.98 15.02
N GLY A 261 -43.29 11.73 14.14
CA GLY A 261 -43.52 11.15 12.82
C GLY A 261 -44.03 12.15 11.78
N GLN A 262 -43.97 13.46 12.06
CA GLN A 262 -44.44 14.50 11.15
C GLN A 262 -43.29 15.12 10.35
N PRO A 263 -43.49 15.45 9.05
CA PRO A 263 -42.51 16.19 8.28
C PRO A 263 -42.27 17.58 8.86
N VAL A 264 -41.00 17.98 8.98
CA VAL A 264 -40.63 19.35 9.35
C VAL A 264 -40.56 20.26 8.13
N VAL A 265 -40.73 21.57 8.35
CA VAL A 265 -40.73 22.60 7.30
C VAL A 265 -39.33 22.85 6.73
N SER A 266 -39.26 23.38 5.50
CA SER A 266 -38.02 23.87 4.89
C SER A 266 -37.36 24.92 5.78
N GLY A 267 -36.03 24.88 5.91
CA GLY A 267 -35.29 25.77 6.81
C GLY A 267 -33.94 25.23 7.26
N VAL A 268 -33.30 25.98 8.16
CA VAL A 268 -32.01 25.62 8.75
C VAL A 268 -32.22 24.85 10.05
N TYR A 269 -31.51 23.73 10.16
CA TYR A 269 -31.49 22.87 11.33
C TYR A 269 -30.05 22.72 11.83
N ILE A 270 -29.91 22.41 13.11
CA ILE A 270 -28.63 22.12 13.76
C ILE A 270 -28.67 20.66 14.21
N TYR A 271 -27.66 19.87 13.88
CA TYR A 271 -27.47 18.56 14.48
C TYR A 271 -26.28 18.59 15.43
N LYS A 272 -26.44 17.89 16.54
CA LYS A 272 -25.48 17.78 17.64
C LYS A 272 -25.09 16.34 17.84
N MET A 273 -23.79 16.10 18.00
CA MET A 273 -23.23 14.84 18.43
C MET A 273 -22.70 14.96 19.85
N ILE A 274 -22.99 13.95 20.67
CA ILE A 274 -22.42 13.74 21.99
C ILE A 274 -21.85 12.33 22.02
N ALA A 275 -20.55 12.20 22.29
CA ALA A 275 -19.86 10.92 22.45
C ALA A 275 -18.82 11.05 23.57
N GLY A 276 -19.12 10.52 24.76
CA GLY A 276 -18.28 10.73 25.95
C GLY A 276 -18.18 12.22 26.31
N GLU A 277 -16.96 12.75 26.38
CA GLU A 277 -16.69 14.18 26.60
C GLU A 277 -16.75 15.01 25.31
N PHE A 278 -16.76 14.37 24.13
CA PHE A 278 -16.80 15.06 22.84
C PHE A 278 -18.21 15.59 22.54
N VAL A 279 -18.30 16.88 22.22
CA VAL A 279 -19.53 17.54 21.79
C VAL A 279 -19.24 18.38 20.54
N ALA A 280 -19.95 18.08 19.45
CA ALA A 280 -19.85 18.84 18.20
C ALA A 280 -21.23 19.18 17.65
N ASN A 281 -21.33 20.31 16.95
CA ASN A 281 -22.57 20.76 16.31
C ASN A 281 -22.28 21.22 14.88
N LYS A 282 -23.20 20.95 13.96
CA LYS A 282 -23.14 21.44 12.58
C LYS A 282 -24.53 21.82 12.08
N LYS A 283 -24.57 22.62 11.01
CA LYS A 283 -25.80 23.15 10.41
C LYS A 283 -26.13 22.40 9.13
N MET A 284 -27.41 22.25 8.85
CA MET A 284 -27.94 21.69 7.60
C MET A 284 -29.16 22.47 7.12
N ALA A 285 -29.38 22.51 5.80
CA ALA A 285 -30.49 23.20 5.17
C ALA A 285 -31.41 22.19 4.48
N LEU A 286 -32.68 22.14 4.93
CA LEU A 286 -33.73 21.35 4.29
C LEU A 286 -34.47 22.21 3.27
N VAL A 287 -34.60 21.69 2.06
CA VAL A 287 -35.42 22.26 0.99
C VAL A 287 -36.49 21.24 0.61
N ARG A 288 -37.75 21.63 0.73
CA ARG A 288 -38.94 20.88 0.29
C ARG A 288 -39.90 21.83 -0.39
#